data_AF-A0A101IQ08-F1
#
_entry.id   AF-A0A101IQ08-F1
#
_cell.length_a   1.000
_cell.length_b   1.000
_cell.length_c   1.000
_cell.angle_alpha   90.00
_cell.angle_beta   90.00
_cell.angle_gamma   90.00
#
_symmetry.space_group_name_H-M   'P 1'
#
loop_
_entity.id
_entity.type
_entity.pdbx_description
1 polymer ?
#
loop_
_entity_poly.entity_id
_entity_poly.type
_entity_poly.pdbx_seq_one_letter_code
_entity_poly.pdbx_strand_id
1 'polypeptide(L)'
;MRYILLQIINKLTGRFGYEDFAKQMRIRESGDRYNIENSLGYLGAYQFSMARLCDLGLTRKKGNKYVWVEGCSKERFLDDELLQDNCFERHVRDLTIKIEIYFKEYLNKTVNDVYITRAGLVAGAHLGGIGGVEAFLRGENRRDAYNTSVKDYIISFRDFVI
;
A
#
# COMPACT_ATOMS: atom_id res chain seq x y z
N MET A 1 20.77 -15.23 4.74
CA MET A 1 20.37 -16.61 4.35
C MET A 1 18.96 -17.00 4.83
N ARG A 2 18.55 -16.70 6.08
CA ARG A 2 17.22 -17.06 6.62
C ARG A 2 16.01 -16.48 5.85
N TYR A 3 16.06 -15.23 5.40
CA TYR A 3 14.92 -14.58 4.73
C TYR A 3 14.66 -15.08 3.30
N ILE A 4 15.72 -15.34 2.53
CA ILE A 4 15.59 -15.87 1.16
C ILE A 4 14.92 -17.26 1.19
N LEU A 5 15.35 -18.13 2.11
CA LEU A 5 14.74 -19.45 2.28
C LEU A 5 13.27 -19.36 2.70
N LEU A 6 12.94 -18.44 3.62
CA LEU A 6 11.56 -18.22 4.05
C LEU A 6 10.67 -17.73 2.89
N GLN A 7 11.14 -16.77 2.08
CA GLN A 7 10.40 -16.30 0.92
C GLN A 7 10.20 -17.40 -0.13
N ILE A 8 11.20 -18.26 -0.35
CA ILE A 8 11.07 -19.41 -1.23
C ILE A 8 9.99 -20.36 -0.71
N ILE A 9 9.99 -20.67 0.58
CA ILE A 9 8.97 -21.54 1.20
C ILE A 9 7.58 -20.91 1.08
N ASN A 10 7.43 -19.62 1.39
CA ASN A 10 6.16 -18.91 1.26
C ASN A 10 5.64 -18.97 -0.18
N LYS A 11 6.52 -18.71 -1.16
CA LYS A 11 6.19 -18.80 -2.58
C LYS A 11 5.78 -20.22 -3.01
N LEU A 12 6.48 -21.26 -2.54
CA LEU A 12 6.17 -22.65 -2.88
C LEU A 12 4.89 -23.17 -2.22
N THR A 13 4.58 -22.68 -1.02
CA THR A 13 3.40 -23.11 -0.25
C THR A 13 2.16 -22.26 -0.54
N GLY A 14 2.29 -21.16 -1.29
CA GLY A 14 1.22 -20.19 -1.54
C GLY A 14 0.80 -19.38 -0.31
N ARG A 15 1.53 -19.51 0.81
CA ARG A 15 1.26 -18.75 2.04
C ARG A 15 1.87 -17.35 1.94
N PHE A 16 1.20 -16.38 2.55
CA PHE A 16 1.60 -14.97 2.49
C PHE A 16 1.56 -14.41 1.06
N GLY A 17 0.64 -14.92 0.23
CA GLY A 17 0.41 -14.42 -1.11
C GLY A 17 -0.31 -13.07 -1.13
N TYR A 18 -0.74 -12.64 -2.32
CA TYR A 18 -1.45 -11.37 -2.50
C TYR A 18 -2.73 -11.25 -1.63
N GLU A 19 -3.53 -12.30 -1.53
CA GLU A 19 -4.76 -12.28 -0.72
C GLU A 19 -4.47 -12.04 0.77
N ASP A 20 -3.45 -12.69 1.31
CA ASP A 20 -2.99 -12.50 2.69
C ASP A 20 -2.45 -11.07 2.88
N PHE A 21 -1.68 -10.56 1.91
CA PHE A 21 -1.15 -9.20 1.92
C PHE A 21 -2.29 -8.17 1.95
N ALA A 22 -3.26 -8.29 1.04
CA ALA A 22 -4.41 -7.39 0.95
C ALA A 22 -5.24 -7.42 2.24
N LYS A 23 -5.52 -8.61 2.78
CA LYS A 23 -6.25 -8.76 4.05
C LYS A 23 -5.52 -8.07 5.20
N GLN A 24 -4.20 -8.27 5.33
CA GLN A 24 -3.44 -7.65 6.41
C GLN A 24 -3.31 -6.13 6.24
N MET A 25 -3.27 -5.63 5.00
CA MET A 25 -3.36 -4.20 4.73
C MET A 25 -4.71 -3.63 5.18
N ARG A 26 -5.84 -4.28 4.87
CA ARG A 26 -7.17 -3.82 5.35
C ARG A 26 -7.27 -3.82 6.86
N ILE A 27 -6.80 -4.87 7.52
CA ILE A 27 -6.77 -4.95 8.99
C ILE A 27 -5.95 -3.79 9.56
N ARG A 28 -4.79 -3.50 8.96
CA ARG A 28 -3.89 -2.44 9.40
C ARG A 28 -4.50 -1.04 9.21
N GLU A 29 -5.11 -0.80 8.07
CA GLU A 29 -5.64 0.51 7.66
C GLU A 29 -6.98 0.86 8.31
N SER A 30 -7.88 -0.13 8.47
CA SER A 30 -9.27 0.12 8.84
C SER A 30 -9.84 -0.82 9.89
N GLY A 31 -9.11 -1.89 10.25
CA GLY A 31 -9.68 -3.02 10.98
C GLY A 31 -10.62 -3.86 10.12
N ASP A 32 -10.34 -3.96 8.81
CA ASP A 32 -11.13 -4.72 7.82
C ASP A 32 -12.54 -4.14 7.58
N ARG A 33 -12.70 -2.81 7.69
CA ARG A 33 -13.99 -2.12 7.51
C ARG A 33 -14.02 -1.34 6.19
N TYR A 34 -14.89 -1.74 5.28
CA TYR A 34 -15.04 -1.13 3.96
C TYR A 34 -15.85 0.17 3.95
N ASN A 35 -16.69 0.40 4.95
CA ASN A 35 -17.69 1.47 4.97
C ASN A 35 -17.29 2.69 5.82
N ILE A 36 -16.00 2.94 6.01
CA ILE A 36 -15.50 4.02 6.88
C ILE A 36 -14.81 5.14 6.11
N GLU A 37 -14.82 6.33 6.71
CA GLU A 37 -14.01 7.48 6.31
C GLU A 37 -13.27 7.97 7.57
N ASN A 38 -11.95 8.14 7.49
CA ASN A 38 -11.21 8.70 8.63
C ASN A 38 -11.30 10.23 8.69
N SER A 39 -10.79 10.83 9.77
CA SER A 39 -10.82 12.29 9.98
C SER A 39 -10.06 13.11 8.93
N LEU A 40 -9.24 12.46 8.09
CA LEU A 40 -8.48 13.08 7.00
C LEU A 40 -9.14 12.86 5.63
N GLY A 41 -10.31 12.21 5.57
CA GLY A 41 -11.06 11.97 4.34
C GLY A 41 -10.57 10.78 3.52
N TYR A 42 -9.82 9.85 4.11
CA TYR A 42 -9.41 8.61 3.45
C TYR A 42 -10.52 7.55 3.60
N LEU A 43 -10.77 6.81 2.52
CA LEU A 43 -11.98 6.02 2.34
C LEU A 43 -11.73 4.51 2.37
N GLY A 44 -12.60 3.81 3.07
CA GLY A 44 -12.78 2.37 2.99
C GLY A 44 -11.65 1.56 3.60
N ALA A 45 -11.62 0.28 3.24
CA ALA A 45 -10.83 -0.72 3.97
C ALA A 45 -9.32 -0.48 3.86
N TYR A 46 -8.89 0.12 2.75
CA TYR A 46 -7.50 0.46 2.45
C TYR A 46 -7.20 1.94 2.58
N GLN A 47 -8.12 2.73 3.17
CA GLN A 47 -7.96 4.16 3.40
C GLN A 47 -7.44 4.89 2.15
N PHE A 48 -8.21 4.88 1.06
CA PHE A 48 -7.82 5.56 -0.17
C PHE A 48 -8.02 7.07 -0.08
N SER A 49 -7.01 7.85 -0.51
CA SER A 49 -7.19 9.28 -0.73
C SER A 49 -7.97 9.56 -2.02
N MET A 50 -8.70 10.69 -2.06
CA MET A 50 -9.37 11.14 -3.28
C MET A 50 -8.40 11.35 -4.45
N ALA A 51 -7.15 11.74 -4.16
CA ALA A 51 -6.10 11.86 -5.16
C ALA A 51 -5.75 10.50 -5.78
N ARG A 52 -5.63 9.45 -4.95
CA ARG A 52 -5.36 8.12 -5.48
C ARG A 52 -6.54 7.55 -6.25
N LEU A 53 -7.76 7.81 -5.80
CA LEU A 53 -8.97 7.46 -6.57
C LEU A 53 -9.05 8.21 -7.91
N CYS A 54 -8.42 9.39 -8.02
CA CYS A 54 -8.29 10.11 -9.28
C CYS A 54 -7.38 9.36 -10.25
N ASP A 55 -6.22 8.90 -9.79
CA ASP A 55 -5.29 8.10 -10.60
C ASP A 55 -5.93 6.79 -11.08
N LEU A 56 -6.84 6.23 -10.27
CA LEU A 56 -7.56 4.99 -10.58
C LEU A 56 -8.78 5.20 -11.49
N GLY A 57 -9.18 6.45 -11.75
CA GLY A 57 -10.26 6.83 -12.66
C GLY A 57 -11.65 6.97 -12.02
N LEU A 58 -11.75 6.92 -10.69
CA LEU A 58 -13.03 7.05 -9.97
C LEU A 58 -13.35 8.51 -9.62
N THR A 59 -12.32 9.35 -9.55
CA THR A 59 -12.48 10.80 -9.36
C THR A 59 -11.69 11.55 -10.43
N ARG A 60 -11.91 12.85 -10.53
CA ARG A 60 -11.16 13.76 -11.40
C ARG A 60 -10.90 15.08 -10.70
N LYS A 61 -9.85 15.79 -11.13
CA LYS A 61 -9.59 17.15 -10.66
C LYS A 61 -10.63 18.13 -11.21
N LYS A 62 -11.12 19.01 -10.36
CA LYS A 62 -11.93 20.19 -10.69
C LYS A 62 -11.37 21.38 -9.91
N GLY A 63 -10.52 22.17 -10.57
CA GLY A 63 -9.68 23.16 -9.90
C GLY A 63 -8.76 22.48 -8.88
N ASN A 64 -8.77 22.96 -7.64
CA ASN A 64 -7.94 22.43 -6.54
C ASN A 64 -8.61 21.29 -5.75
N LYS A 65 -9.73 20.75 -6.24
CA LYS A 65 -10.49 19.69 -5.56
C LYS A 65 -10.61 18.45 -6.43
N TYR A 66 -10.94 17.32 -5.79
CA TYR A 66 -11.33 16.08 -6.45
C TYR A 66 -12.84 15.94 -6.41
N VAL A 67 -13.43 15.54 -7.53
CA VAL A 67 -14.86 15.25 -7.64
C VAL A 67 -15.05 13.88 -8.27
N TRP A 68 -16.09 13.16 -7.86
CA TRP A 68 -16.43 11.87 -8.45
C TRP A 68 -16.75 12.00 -9.94
N VAL A 69 -16.37 11.00 -10.72
CA VAL A 69 -16.81 10.89 -12.12
C VAL A 69 -18.27 10.44 -12.17
N GLU A 70 -18.92 10.62 -13.31
CA GLU A 70 -20.32 10.20 -13.49
C GLU A 70 -20.49 8.71 -13.19
N GLY A 71 -21.56 8.36 -12.47
CA GLY A 71 -21.82 7.01 -12.00
C GLY A 71 -21.02 6.59 -10.75
N CYS A 72 -20.05 7.38 -10.29
CA CYS A 72 -19.35 7.13 -9.03
C CYS A 72 -19.82 8.10 -7.92
N SER A 73 -19.78 7.63 -6.68
CA SER A 73 -19.99 8.46 -5.49
C SER A 73 -19.23 7.86 -4.30
N LYS A 74 -19.14 8.62 -3.21
CA LYS A 74 -18.52 8.14 -1.97
C LYS A 74 -19.30 6.97 -1.40
N GLU A 75 -20.63 7.09 -1.38
CA GLU A 75 -21.55 6.09 -0.87
C GLU A 75 -21.40 4.79 -1.67
N ARG A 76 -21.39 4.89 -3.01
CA ARG A 76 -21.14 3.73 -3.88
C ARG A 76 -19.78 3.09 -3.61
N PHE A 77 -18.73 3.90 -3.45
CA PHE A 77 -17.39 3.37 -3.18
C PHE A 77 -17.31 2.64 -1.83
N LEU A 78 -17.95 3.19 -0.79
CA LEU A 78 -17.96 2.62 0.56
C LEU A 78 -18.87 1.39 0.71
N ASP A 79 -19.85 1.21 -0.20
CA ASP A 79 -20.78 0.08 -0.23
C ASP A 79 -20.30 -1.09 -1.13
N ASP A 80 -19.34 -0.84 -2.01
CA ASP A 80 -18.84 -1.82 -2.99
C ASP A 80 -17.45 -2.35 -2.60
N GLU A 81 -17.43 -3.44 -1.83
CA GLU A 81 -16.18 -4.09 -1.37
C GLU A 81 -15.30 -4.54 -2.54
N LEU A 82 -15.92 -5.11 -3.57
CA LEU A 82 -15.21 -5.60 -4.76
C LEU A 82 -14.55 -4.46 -5.52
N LEU A 83 -15.19 -3.29 -5.61
CA LEU A 83 -14.58 -2.09 -6.19
C LEU A 83 -13.33 -1.66 -5.42
N GLN A 84 -13.36 -1.68 -4.08
CA GLN A 84 -12.22 -1.32 -3.26
C GLN A 84 -11.07 -2.32 -3.42
N ASP A 85 -11.36 -3.62 -3.45
CA ASP A 85 -10.36 -4.67 -3.64
C ASP A 85 -9.70 -4.60 -5.03
N ASN A 86 -10.49 -4.35 -6.08
CA ASN A 86 -9.97 -4.11 -7.43
C ASN A 86 -9.11 -2.84 -7.52
N CYS A 87 -9.50 -1.78 -6.79
CA CYS A 87 -8.70 -0.57 -6.68
C CYS A 87 -7.37 -0.85 -5.98
N PHE A 88 -7.38 -1.69 -4.95
CA PHE A 88 -6.17 -2.08 -4.21
C PHE A 88 -5.23 -2.94 -5.05
N GLU A 89 -5.75 -3.90 -5.81
CA GLU A 89 -4.94 -4.71 -6.73
C GLU A 89 -4.20 -3.83 -7.74
N ARG A 90 -4.92 -2.91 -8.39
CA ARG A 90 -4.33 -1.93 -9.33
C ARG A 90 -3.31 -1.04 -8.63
N HIS A 91 -3.57 -0.60 -7.41
CA HIS A 91 -2.64 0.21 -6.63
C HIS A 91 -1.34 -0.55 -6.29
N VAL A 92 -1.44 -1.80 -5.83
CA VAL A 92 -0.29 -2.67 -5.55
C VAL A 92 0.53 -2.92 -6.82
N ARG A 93 -0.12 -3.16 -7.96
CA ARG A 93 0.56 -3.32 -9.24
C ARG A 93 1.32 -2.05 -9.65
N ASP A 94 0.69 -0.88 -9.55
CA ASP A 94 1.32 0.39 -9.89
C ASP A 94 2.53 0.69 -8.98
N LEU A 95 2.41 0.42 -7.67
CA LEU A 95 3.52 0.58 -6.73
C LEU A 95 4.65 -0.41 -6.99
N THR A 96 4.32 -1.67 -7.29
CA THR A 96 5.29 -2.70 -7.65
C THR A 96 6.12 -2.27 -8.85
N ILE A 97 5.49 -1.77 -9.92
CA ILE A 97 6.20 -1.26 -11.10
C ILE A 97 7.15 -0.12 -10.71
N LYS A 98 6.67 0.85 -9.92
CA LYS A 98 7.52 1.96 -9.46
C LYS A 98 8.71 1.48 -8.62
N ILE A 99 8.52 0.49 -7.75
CA ILE A 99 9.61 -0.08 -6.95
C ILE A 99 10.65 -0.77 -7.83
N GLU A 100 10.22 -1.54 -8.83
CA GLU A 100 11.15 -2.16 -9.79
C GLU A 100 11.94 -1.12 -10.61
N ILE A 101 11.30 0.00 -10.95
CA ILE A 101 11.97 1.08 -11.70
C ILE A 101 12.98 1.82 -10.81
N TYR A 102 12.56 2.25 -9.62
CA TYR A 102 13.32 3.20 -8.81
C TYR A 102 14.21 2.54 -7.74
N PHE A 103 13.83 1.36 -7.24
CA PHE A 103 14.44 0.79 -6.03
C PHE A 103 14.89 -0.67 -6.18
N LYS A 104 14.90 -1.23 -7.39
CA LYS A 104 15.33 -2.63 -7.62
C LYS A 104 16.69 -2.97 -7.00
N GLU A 105 17.61 -2.01 -6.95
CA GLU A 105 18.95 -2.20 -6.43
C GLU A 105 18.99 -2.42 -4.90
N TYR A 106 17.93 -2.03 -4.19
CA TYR A 106 17.80 -2.22 -2.74
C TYR A 106 17.13 -3.55 -2.39
N LEU A 107 16.41 -4.17 -3.33
CA LEU A 107 15.71 -5.43 -3.08
C LEU A 107 16.68 -6.54 -2.66
N ASN A 108 16.25 -7.33 -1.68
CA ASN A 108 16.98 -8.47 -1.11
C ASN A 108 18.28 -8.09 -0.39
N LYS A 109 18.44 -6.83 0.00
CA LYS A 109 19.55 -6.32 0.82
C LYS A 109 19.05 -5.83 2.18
N THR A 110 19.97 -5.70 3.13
CA THR A 110 19.69 -5.01 4.38
C THR A 110 20.02 -3.53 4.23
N VAL A 111 19.07 -2.66 4.54
CA VAL A 111 19.20 -1.20 4.52
C VAL A 111 18.58 -0.67 5.81
N ASN A 112 19.31 0.18 6.55
CA ASN A 112 18.84 0.76 7.81
C ASN A 112 18.29 -0.28 8.80
N ASP A 113 19.02 -1.39 8.92
CA ASP A 113 18.72 -2.58 9.74
C ASP A 113 17.45 -3.35 9.35
N VAL A 114 16.93 -3.14 8.14
CA VAL A 114 15.75 -3.83 7.61
C VAL A 114 16.11 -4.61 6.36
N TYR A 115 15.73 -5.89 6.32
CA TYR A 115 15.79 -6.68 5.10
C TYR A 115 14.69 -6.23 4.13
N ILE A 116 15.11 -5.71 2.98
CA ILE A 116 14.23 -5.04 2.02
C ILE A 116 13.64 -6.04 1.04
N THR A 117 12.32 -6.03 0.92
CA THR A 117 11.55 -6.90 0.04
C THR A 117 10.54 -6.06 -0.73
N ARG A 118 10.07 -6.56 -1.87
CA ARG A 118 9.11 -5.84 -2.69
C ARG A 118 7.82 -5.55 -1.92
N ALA A 119 7.25 -6.55 -1.25
CA ALA A 119 6.05 -6.39 -0.45
C ALA A 119 6.22 -5.36 0.68
N GLY A 120 7.36 -5.39 1.38
CA GLY A 120 7.69 -4.38 2.38
C GLY A 120 7.72 -2.97 1.77
N LEU A 121 8.40 -2.78 0.64
CA LEU A 121 8.46 -1.48 -0.04
C LEU A 121 7.09 -1.04 -0.58
N VAL A 122 6.25 -1.94 -1.07
CA VAL A 122 4.88 -1.63 -1.51
C VAL A 122 4.06 -1.13 -0.33
N ALA A 123 4.12 -1.80 0.82
CA ALA A 123 3.42 -1.35 2.03
C ALA A 123 3.97 0.00 2.53
N GLY A 124 5.29 0.19 2.53
CA GLY A 124 5.90 1.48 2.87
C GLY A 124 5.46 2.61 1.93
N ALA A 125 5.33 2.31 0.63
CA ALA A 125 4.86 3.26 -0.37
C ALA A 125 3.34 3.50 -0.32
N HIS A 126 2.55 2.55 0.18
CA HIS A 126 1.14 2.77 0.47
C HIS A 126 0.97 3.86 1.52
N LEU A 127 1.71 3.76 2.64
CA LEU A 127 1.68 4.75 3.72
C LEU A 127 2.31 6.10 3.32
N GLY A 128 3.55 6.08 2.86
CA GLY A 128 4.38 7.28 2.69
C GLY A 128 4.59 7.74 1.26
N GLY A 129 3.99 7.05 0.28
CA GLY A 129 4.31 7.23 -1.13
C GLY A 129 5.73 6.76 -1.48
N ILE A 130 6.06 6.86 -2.77
CA ILE A 130 7.42 6.56 -3.28
C ILE A 130 8.48 7.42 -2.61
N GLY A 131 8.19 8.71 -2.36
CA GLY A 131 9.11 9.61 -1.67
C GLY A 131 9.35 9.24 -0.20
N GLY A 132 8.36 8.64 0.49
CA GLY A 132 8.53 8.12 1.84
C GLY A 132 9.46 6.91 1.87
N VAL A 133 9.32 6.01 0.88
CA VAL A 133 10.25 4.89 0.71
C VAL A 133 11.65 5.36 0.37
N GLU A 134 11.80 6.32 -0.54
CA GLU A 134 13.10 6.90 -0.89
C GLU A 134 13.79 7.51 0.33
N ALA A 135 13.05 8.29 1.12
CA ALA A 135 13.55 8.87 2.36
C ALA A 135 14.00 7.79 3.35
N PHE A 136 13.19 6.74 3.52
CA PHE A 136 13.55 5.57 4.32
C PHE A 136 14.85 4.92 3.85
N LEU A 137 15.02 4.69 2.56
CA LEU A 137 16.24 4.06 2.02
C LEU A 137 17.48 4.95 2.24
N ARG A 138 17.32 6.28 2.31
CA ARG A 138 18.37 7.25 2.61
C ARG A 138 18.65 7.44 4.12
N GLY A 139 17.92 6.76 5.00
CA GLY A 139 18.13 6.81 6.46
C GLY A 139 17.14 7.69 7.22
N GLU A 140 16.16 8.29 6.56
CA GLU A 140 15.10 9.08 7.21
C GLU A 140 13.87 8.22 7.50
N ASN A 141 13.36 8.21 8.74
CA ASN A 141 12.12 7.49 9.03
C ASN A 141 10.91 8.44 9.13
N ARG A 142 10.26 8.71 7.99
CA ARG A 142 9.06 9.54 7.94
C ARG A 142 7.86 8.85 8.59
N ARG A 143 6.96 9.67 9.14
CA ARG A 143 5.74 9.24 9.81
C ARG A 143 4.51 9.89 9.20
N ASP A 144 3.37 9.19 9.29
CA ASP A 144 2.07 9.74 8.93
C ASP A 144 1.50 10.65 10.04
N ALA A 145 0.29 11.15 9.83
CA ALA A 145 -0.42 12.00 10.79
C ALA A 145 -0.80 11.28 12.10
N TYR A 146 -0.81 9.94 12.11
CA TYR A 146 -1.09 9.11 13.28
C TYR A 146 0.19 8.56 13.92
N ASN A 147 1.35 9.13 13.58
CA ASN A 147 2.67 8.77 14.11
C ASN A 147 3.16 7.34 13.74
N THR A 148 2.59 6.72 12.71
CA THR A 148 3.06 5.44 12.16
C THR A 148 4.16 5.67 11.15
N SER A 149 5.25 4.89 11.21
CA SER A 149 6.40 5.13 10.34
C SER A 149 6.44 4.24 9.09
N VAL A 150 7.06 4.74 8.02
CA VAL A 150 7.30 3.96 6.78
C VAL A 150 8.10 2.70 7.07
N LYS A 151 9.10 2.79 7.96
CA LYS A 151 9.89 1.63 8.42
C LYS A 151 8.99 0.55 9.03
N ASP A 152 7.97 0.93 9.80
CA ASP A 152 7.06 -0.02 10.45
C ASP A 152 6.25 -0.83 9.42
N TYR A 153 5.77 -0.17 8.35
CA TYR A 153 5.09 -0.86 7.24
C TYR A 153 6.05 -1.78 6.49
N ILE A 154 7.26 -1.31 6.17
CA ILE A 154 8.24 -2.13 5.46
C ILE A 154 8.55 -3.40 6.27
N ILE A 155 8.76 -3.29 7.58
CA ILE A 155 9.04 -4.43 8.44
C ILE A 155 7.83 -5.37 8.53
N SER A 156 6.62 -4.83 8.73
CA SER A 156 5.41 -5.63 8.98
C SER A 156 4.99 -6.46 7.77
N PHE A 157 5.29 -5.98 6.55
CA PHE A 157 4.86 -6.60 5.31
C PHE A 157 6.00 -7.27 4.50
N ARG A 158 7.21 -7.38 5.07
CA ARG A 158 8.34 -7.89 4.28
C ARG A 158 8.26 -9.37 3.91
N ASP A 159 7.51 -10.17 4.65
CA ASP A 159 7.46 -11.63 4.48
C ASP A 159 6.41 -12.09 3.45
N PHE A 160 5.61 -11.16 2.90
CA PHE A 160 4.65 -11.44 1.83
C PHE A 160 5.31 -11.57 0.46
N VAL A 161 4.65 -12.35 -0.40
CA VAL A 161 5.04 -12.62 -1.78
C VAL A 161 3.95 -12.08 -2.70
N ILE A 162 4.23 -10.94 -3.32
CA ILE A 162 3.37 -10.23 -4.28
C ILE A 162 4.13 -9.90 -5.57
#